data_AF-A0A353EQL5-F1
#
_entry.id   AF-A0A353EQL5-F1
#
_cell.length_a   1.000
_cell.length_b   1.000
_cell.length_c   1.000
_cell.angle_alpha   90.00
_cell.angle_beta   90.00
_cell.angle_gamma   90.00
#
_symmetry.space_group_name_H-M   'P 1'
#
loop_
_entity.id
_entity.type
_entity.pdbx_description
1 polymer ?
#
loop_
_entity_poly.entity_id
_entity_poly.type
_entity_poly.pdbx_seq_one_letter_code
_entity_poly.pdbx_strand_id
1 'polypeptide(L)'
;MAGASPGVGVTVTPGGVPLYIDGRVVGGVGVAGVSEAAAEFAAFSGLALFPPTVAEPGVIFIDGIELPFVKQTSRPAGFAAGAFVGAYTVAPIAGSEPPTGDLVAIIDSPTADDPKLLAADVETILDAAEAASNRTRAAIRLPLGQRAKMAMAVTDLEGNILGLRRMRDSTVFSLDVAVAKARNVTYFSGAGVDVADQIPGLPAGTAYTNRTIGFSSQPFFPSGINDTDPGPLRELFEFDEANPCTQGREPANANQNGIVFFPGSSPLYKEDGAGNRVLVGGLGVSGDGVEQDDYVTAQAIDGYQAPSDIRADQYVFGDVRLPYFKFPRNPEE
;
A
#
# COMPACT_ATOMS: atom_id res chain seq x y z
N MET A 1 -0.26 17.70 -26.76
CA MET A 1 -0.25 18.23 -25.38
C MET A 1 -0.05 17.03 -24.47
N ALA A 2 1.17 16.82 -23.98
CA ALA A 2 1.41 15.79 -22.97
C ALA A 2 0.69 16.26 -21.70
N GLY A 3 -0.45 15.66 -21.39
CA GLY A 3 -1.08 15.88 -20.09
C GLY A 3 -0.10 15.44 -19.03
N ALA A 4 0.15 16.29 -18.03
CA ALA A 4 0.80 15.86 -16.81
C ALA A 4 -0.07 14.75 -16.21
N SER A 5 0.36 13.50 -16.38
CA SER A 5 -0.22 12.38 -15.63
C SER A 5 0.01 12.67 -14.15
N PRO A 6 -1.01 12.54 -13.28
CA PRO A 6 -0.81 12.70 -11.85
C PRO A 6 0.01 11.49 -11.36
N GLY A 7 1.33 11.68 -11.25
CA GLY A 7 2.25 10.76 -10.60
C GLY A 7 2.60 9.49 -11.38
N VAL A 8 3.69 8.86 -10.92
CA VAL A 8 4.16 7.52 -11.33
C VAL A 8 3.45 6.42 -10.52
N GLY A 9 2.26 6.72 -9.97
CA GLY A 9 1.58 5.91 -8.96
C GLY A 9 0.13 5.55 -9.29
N VAL A 10 -0.60 5.04 -8.29
CA VAL A 10 -2.04 4.72 -8.40
C VAL A 10 -2.84 6.01 -8.51
N THR A 11 -3.75 6.08 -9.49
CA THR A 11 -4.73 7.16 -9.58
C THR A 11 -6.11 6.66 -9.17
N VAL A 12 -6.88 7.53 -8.50
CA VAL A 12 -8.30 7.31 -8.18
C VAL A 12 -9.23 7.77 -9.31
N THR A 13 -8.66 8.25 -10.42
CA THR A 13 -9.44 8.73 -11.56
C THR A 13 -9.94 7.55 -12.42
N PRO A 14 -11.23 7.56 -12.84
CA PRO A 14 -11.75 6.58 -13.77
C PRO A 14 -11.00 6.59 -15.11
N GLY A 15 -10.88 5.43 -15.76
CA GLY A 15 -10.17 5.29 -17.04
C GLY A 15 -9.30 4.04 -17.18
N GLY A 16 -9.24 3.19 -16.16
CA GLY A 16 -8.57 1.89 -16.22
C GLY A 16 -9.55 0.73 -16.35
N VAL A 17 -9.35 -0.19 -17.31
CA VAL A 17 -10.11 -1.45 -17.40
C VAL A 17 -9.19 -2.65 -17.70
N PRO A 18 -9.43 -3.82 -17.09
CA PRO A 18 -8.72 -5.06 -17.42
C PRO A 18 -9.17 -5.66 -18.75
N LEU A 19 -8.24 -6.24 -19.50
CA LEU A 19 -8.48 -6.98 -20.75
C LEU A 19 -8.52 -8.48 -20.48
N TYR A 20 -9.48 -9.19 -21.09
CA TYR A 20 -9.64 -10.64 -20.94
C TYR A 20 -9.52 -11.40 -22.26
N ILE A 21 -8.89 -12.57 -22.22
CA ILE A 21 -8.95 -13.60 -23.25
C ILE A 21 -9.27 -14.92 -22.55
N ASP A 22 -10.33 -15.61 -23.01
CA ASP A 22 -10.80 -16.89 -22.44
C ASP A 22 -10.98 -16.85 -20.91
N GLY A 23 -11.56 -15.76 -20.38
CA GLY A 23 -11.80 -15.57 -18.95
C GLY A 23 -10.56 -15.30 -18.09
N ARG A 24 -9.39 -15.08 -18.70
CA ARG A 24 -8.15 -14.72 -18.01
C ARG A 24 -7.76 -13.29 -18.28
N VAL A 25 -7.35 -12.56 -17.24
CA VAL A 25 -6.77 -11.22 -17.39
C VAL A 25 -5.46 -11.36 -18.17
N VAL A 26 -5.33 -10.63 -19.27
CA VAL A 26 -4.13 -10.62 -20.14
C VAL A 26 -3.46 -9.24 -20.23
N GLY A 27 -4.05 -8.23 -19.61
CA GLY A 27 -3.53 -6.87 -19.59
C GLY A 27 -4.58 -5.88 -19.11
N GLY A 28 -4.35 -4.60 -19.40
CA GLY A 28 -5.28 -3.53 -19.10
C GLY A 28 -5.11 -2.35 -20.04
N VAL A 29 -6.14 -1.53 -20.14
CA VAL A 29 -6.13 -0.24 -20.84
C VAL A 29 -6.32 0.85 -19.81
N GLY A 30 -5.46 1.87 -19.85
CA GLY A 30 -5.58 3.10 -19.08
C GLY A 30 -5.74 4.30 -20.01
N VAL A 31 -6.73 5.14 -19.77
CA VAL A 31 -6.98 6.40 -20.49
C VAL A 31 -6.99 7.55 -19.49
N ALA A 32 -6.27 8.62 -19.81
CA ALA A 32 -6.18 9.82 -18.98
C ALA A 32 -6.05 11.09 -19.85
N GLY A 33 -6.04 12.26 -19.22
CA GLY A 33 -5.87 13.56 -19.92
C GLY A 33 -7.13 14.13 -20.57
N VAL A 34 -8.29 13.55 -20.27
CA VAL A 34 -9.64 14.03 -20.64
C VAL A 34 -10.54 14.01 -19.40
N SER A 35 -11.80 14.42 -19.51
CA SER A 35 -12.75 14.30 -18.38
C SER A 35 -12.92 12.83 -17.96
N GLU A 36 -13.16 12.59 -16.68
CA GLU A 36 -13.27 11.24 -16.11
C GLU A 36 -14.28 10.36 -16.86
N ALA A 37 -15.46 10.89 -17.16
CA ALA A 37 -16.48 10.16 -17.93
C ALA A 37 -15.98 9.79 -19.34
N ALA A 38 -15.22 10.67 -20.00
CA ALA A 38 -14.67 10.38 -21.32
C ALA A 38 -13.54 9.35 -21.26
N ALA A 39 -12.69 9.43 -20.23
CA ALA A 39 -11.63 8.46 -19.99
C ALA A 39 -12.20 7.07 -19.72
N GLU A 40 -13.18 6.96 -18.81
CA GLU A 40 -13.83 5.69 -18.46
C GLU A 40 -14.55 5.09 -19.68
N PHE A 41 -15.30 5.88 -20.44
CA PHE A 41 -15.96 5.40 -21.66
C PHE A 41 -14.96 4.95 -22.73
N ALA A 42 -13.86 5.68 -22.91
CA ALA A 42 -12.83 5.32 -23.89
C ALA A 42 -12.14 4.02 -23.51
N ALA A 43 -11.80 3.83 -22.23
CA ALA A 43 -11.26 2.59 -21.71
C ALA A 43 -12.24 1.43 -21.89
N PHE A 44 -13.51 1.61 -21.47
CA PHE A 44 -14.58 0.63 -21.66
C PHE A 44 -14.78 0.25 -23.13
N SER A 45 -14.71 1.21 -24.05
CA SER A 45 -14.82 0.97 -25.49
C SER A 45 -13.70 0.06 -26.02
N GLY A 46 -12.51 0.10 -25.39
CA GLY A 46 -11.39 -0.80 -25.69
C GLY A 46 -11.68 -2.27 -25.37
N LEU A 47 -12.65 -2.56 -24.50
CA LEU A 47 -13.08 -3.92 -24.16
C LEU A 47 -13.89 -4.60 -25.26
N ALA A 48 -14.34 -3.88 -26.28
CA ALA A 48 -15.18 -4.47 -27.35
C ALA A 48 -14.51 -5.68 -28.04
N LEU A 49 -13.17 -5.73 -28.05
CA LEU A 49 -12.38 -6.84 -28.58
C LEU A 49 -11.96 -7.88 -27.53
N PHE A 50 -12.16 -7.56 -26.24
CA PHE A 50 -11.71 -8.33 -25.07
C PHE A 50 -12.81 -8.31 -23.99
N PRO A 51 -14.03 -8.79 -24.30
CA PRO A 51 -15.16 -8.64 -23.40
C PRO A 51 -14.84 -9.31 -22.05
N PRO A 52 -15.10 -8.63 -20.92
CA PRO A 52 -14.77 -9.15 -19.62
C PRO A 52 -15.60 -10.41 -19.33
N THR A 53 -14.90 -11.52 -19.14
CA THR A 53 -15.45 -12.76 -18.58
C THR A 53 -14.91 -12.85 -17.16
N VAL A 54 -15.55 -12.12 -16.25
CA VAL A 54 -15.19 -12.13 -14.83
C VAL A 54 -15.69 -13.45 -14.24
N ALA A 55 -14.81 -14.17 -13.54
CA ALA A 55 -15.18 -15.41 -12.88
C ALA A 55 -16.31 -15.17 -11.87
N GLU A 56 -17.16 -16.18 -11.64
CA GLU A 56 -18.24 -16.12 -10.64
C GLU A 56 -17.75 -15.57 -9.28
N PRO A 57 -18.50 -14.65 -8.65
CA PRO A 57 -19.86 -14.19 -8.97
C PRO A 57 -19.94 -13.03 -9.98
N GLY A 58 -18.87 -12.74 -10.71
CA GLY A 58 -18.82 -11.68 -11.72
C GLY A 58 -18.62 -10.27 -11.16
N VAL A 59 -18.61 -10.13 -9.83
CA VAL A 59 -18.44 -8.86 -9.12
C VAL A 59 -17.72 -9.08 -7.78
N ILE A 60 -17.04 -8.05 -7.29
CA ILE A 60 -16.35 -8.08 -5.99
C ILE A 60 -17.20 -7.35 -4.97
N PHE A 61 -17.34 -7.93 -3.78
CA PHE A 61 -17.95 -7.27 -2.62
C PHE A 61 -16.88 -7.02 -1.55
N ILE A 62 -16.78 -5.79 -1.07
CA ILE A 62 -15.98 -5.44 0.11
C ILE A 62 -16.95 -5.01 1.19
N ASP A 63 -16.98 -5.74 2.31
CA ASP A 63 -17.88 -5.48 3.44
C ASP A 63 -19.37 -5.32 3.04
N GLY A 64 -19.80 -6.09 2.03
CA GLY A 64 -21.17 -6.06 1.51
C GLY A 64 -21.46 -4.94 0.51
N ILE A 65 -20.46 -4.12 0.17
CA ILE A 65 -20.56 -3.09 -0.86
C ILE A 65 -20.08 -3.68 -2.18
N GLU A 66 -20.96 -3.65 -3.18
CA GLU A 66 -20.63 -4.04 -4.56
C GLU A 66 -19.65 -3.04 -5.18
N LEU A 67 -18.53 -3.53 -5.71
CA LEU A 67 -17.61 -2.70 -6.49
C LEU A 67 -18.09 -2.61 -7.94
N PRO A 68 -18.53 -1.43 -8.42
CA PRO A 68 -18.96 -1.28 -9.80
C PRO A 68 -17.75 -1.45 -10.74
N PHE A 69 -17.94 -2.18 -11.84
CA PHE A 69 -16.88 -2.38 -12.83
C PHE A 69 -16.57 -1.10 -13.61
N VAL A 70 -17.57 -0.49 -14.23
CA VAL A 70 -17.51 0.84 -14.87
C VAL A 70 -18.86 1.55 -14.71
N LYS A 71 -18.85 2.88 -14.63
CA LYS A 71 -20.08 3.70 -14.59
C LYS A 71 -20.47 4.22 -15.97
N GLN A 72 -19.51 4.76 -16.73
CA GLN A 72 -19.78 5.37 -18.03
C GLN A 72 -19.67 4.37 -19.20
N THR A 73 -20.76 3.67 -19.49
CA THR A 73 -20.84 2.70 -20.60
C THR A 73 -21.30 3.31 -21.93
N SER A 74 -21.76 4.56 -21.92
CA SER A 74 -22.22 5.29 -23.10
C SER A 74 -21.33 6.50 -23.40
N ARG A 75 -21.28 6.95 -24.66
CA ARG A 75 -20.42 8.07 -25.04
C ARG A 75 -20.93 9.38 -24.40
N PRO A 76 -20.09 10.13 -23.65
CA PRO A 76 -20.49 11.43 -23.14
C PRO A 76 -20.77 12.45 -24.24
N ALA A 77 -21.67 13.40 -23.98
CA ALA A 77 -21.97 14.49 -24.91
C ALA A 77 -20.72 15.35 -25.21
N GLY A 78 -20.59 15.83 -26.45
CA GLY A 78 -19.44 16.60 -26.90
C GLY A 78 -18.22 15.76 -27.34
N PHE A 79 -18.28 14.44 -27.22
CA PHE A 79 -17.25 13.53 -27.71
C PHE A 79 -17.72 12.77 -28.95
N ALA A 80 -16.77 12.47 -29.85
CA ALA A 80 -16.99 11.66 -31.04
C ALA A 80 -15.82 10.68 -31.23
N ALA A 81 -16.05 9.62 -32.02
CA ALA A 81 -14.95 8.75 -32.45
C ALA A 81 -14.00 9.56 -33.36
N GLY A 82 -12.71 9.45 -33.10
CA GLY A 82 -11.66 10.01 -33.95
C GLY A 82 -10.84 8.90 -34.62
N ALA A 83 -9.99 9.27 -35.57
CA ALA A 83 -8.91 8.41 -36.03
C ALA A 83 -7.64 8.70 -35.22
N PHE A 84 -6.86 7.67 -34.89
CA PHE A 84 -5.54 7.89 -34.33
C PHE A 84 -4.65 8.55 -35.39
N VAL A 85 -4.31 9.81 -35.18
CA VAL A 85 -3.40 10.58 -36.02
C VAL A 85 -2.20 10.97 -35.14
N GLY A 86 -1.21 10.09 -35.09
CA GLY A 86 -0.05 10.26 -34.23
C GLY A 86 0.99 9.15 -34.42
N ALA A 87 2.07 9.23 -33.66
CA ALA A 87 3.07 8.18 -33.56
C ALA A 87 3.09 7.64 -32.13
N TYR A 88 3.37 6.34 -31.98
CA TYR A 88 3.62 5.76 -30.67
C TYR A 88 4.93 6.29 -30.09
N THR A 89 4.94 6.70 -28.82
CA THR A 89 6.18 6.97 -28.08
C THR A 89 6.97 5.67 -27.88
N VAL A 90 6.25 4.57 -27.65
CA VAL A 90 6.77 3.19 -27.64
C VAL A 90 5.82 2.35 -28.47
N ALA A 91 6.32 1.77 -29.57
CA ALA A 91 5.50 0.92 -30.43
C ALA A 91 5.01 -0.33 -29.66
N PRO A 92 3.84 -0.90 -30.01
CA PRO A 92 3.38 -2.16 -29.43
C PRO A 92 4.43 -3.27 -29.61
N ILE A 93 4.74 -3.96 -28.52
CA ILE A 93 5.63 -5.13 -28.50
C ILE A 93 4.90 -6.32 -27.87
N ALA A 94 5.43 -7.53 -28.07
CA ALA A 94 4.95 -8.69 -27.34
C ALA A 94 5.22 -8.48 -25.83
N GLY A 95 4.20 -8.63 -25.00
CA GLY A 95 4.33 -8.50 -23.56
C GLY A 95 5.05 -9.69 -22.94
N SER A 96 5.74 -9.44 -21.84
CA SER A 96 6.24 -10.46 -20.91
C SER A 96 5.57 -10.29 -19.55
N GLU A 97 5.48 -11.37 -18.77
CA GLU A 97 5.02 -11.27 -17.38
C GLU A 97 5.97 -10.32 -16.60
N PRO A 98 5.43 -9.42 -15.75
CA PRO A 98 6.25 -8.65 -14.83
C PRO A 98 7.10 -9.57 -13.95
N PRO A 99 8.33 -9.17 -13.57
CA PRO A 99 9.18 -9.95 -12.68
C PRO A 99 8.49 -10.35 -11.37
N THR A 100 8.82 -11.53 -10.86
CA THR A 100 8.30 -12.11 -9.62
C THR A 100 9.45 -12.66 -8.78
N GLY A 101 9.22 -12.83 -7.47
CA GLY A 101 10.27 -13.24 -6.52
C GLY A 101 11.01 -12.04 -5.95
N ASP A 102 12.26 -12.22 -5.56
CA ASP A 102 13.11 -11.16 -5.02
C ASP A 102 13.59 -10.24 -6.15
N LEU A 103 13.02 -9.04 -6.19
CA LEU A 103 13.32 -8.01 -7.19
C LEU A 103 14.55 -7.18 -6.81
N VAL A 104 14.80 -7.06 -5.51
CA VAL A 104 16.02 -6.48 -4.94
C VAL A 104 16.72 -7.58 -4.15
N ALA A 105 18.04 -7.68 -4.30
CA ALA A 105 18.84 -8.66 -3.58
C ALA A 105 18.65 -8.49 -2.07
N ILE A 106 18.53 -9.62 -1.36
CA ILE A 106 18.46 -9.63 0.09
C ILE A 106 19.87 -9.38 0.64
N ILE A 107 20.03 -8.30 1.41
CA ILE A 107 21.32 -7.84 1.91
C ILE A 107 21.28 -7.52 3.40
N ASP A 108 22.45 -7.49 4.04
CA ASP A 108 22.61 -6.89 5.36
C ASP A 108 22.33 -5.39 5.28
N SER A 109 21.82 -4.81 6.38
CA SER A 109 21.79 -3.37 6.52
C SER A 109 23.21 -2.79 6.37
N PRO A 110 23.42 -1.83 5.46
CA PRO A 110 24.71 -1.19 5.25
C PRO A 110 25.06 -0.22 6.39
N THR A 111 24.11 0.10 7.27
CA THR A 111 24.34 1.00 8.41
C THR A 111 25.39 0.44 9.37
N ALA A 112 26.07 1.34 10.06
CA ALA A 112 27.08 0.99 11.06
C ALA A 112 26.47 0.67 12.44
N ASP A 113 25.14 0.84 12.60
CA ASP A 113 24.44 0.66 13.86
C ASP A 113 24.31 -0.82 14.23
N ASP A 114 24.37 -1.12 15.53
CA ASP A 114 24.07 -2.44 16.08
C ASP A 114 23.08 -2.31 17.27
N PRO A 115 22.08 -3.19 17.38
CA PRO A 115 21.74 -4.24 16.43
C PRO A 115 21.15 -3.66 15.12
N LYS A 116 21.38 -4.37 14.01
CA LYS A 116 20.77 -4.09 12.70
C LYS A 116 20.14 -5.34 12.09
N LEU A 117 19.37 -5.15 11.01
CA LEU A 117 18.86 -6.24 10.20
C LEU A 117 19.99 -6.84 9.35
N LEU A 118 20.12 -8.16 9.42
CA LEU A 118 20.99 -8.95 8.54
C LEU A 118 20.18 -9.56 7.40
N ALA A 119 20.83 -10.00 6.34
CA ALA A 119 20.22 -10.67 5.20
C ALA A 119 19.33 -11.85 5.65
N ALA A 120 19.78 -12.61 6.66
CA ALA A 120 19.00 -13.71 7.23
C ALA A 120 17.71 -13.25 7.95
N ASP A 121 17.73 -12.08 8.61
CA ASP A 121 16.53 -11.49 9.21
C ASP A 121 15.53 -11.10 8.12
N VAL A 122 16.03 -10.44 7.07
CA VAL A 122 15.23 -9.98 5.94
C VAL A 122 14.59 -11.15 5.20
N GLU A 123 15.37 -12.20 4.91
CA GLU A 123 14.87 -13.43 4.29
C GLU A 123 13.78 -14.09 5.14
N THR A 124 14.01 -14.21 6.47
CA THR A 124 13.01 -14.75 7.40
C THR A 124 11.69 -13.98 7.37
N ILE A 125 11.75 -12.65 7.40
CA ILE A 125 10.55 -11.80 7.39
C ILE A 125 9.80 -11.91 6.06
N LEU A 126 10.52 -11.88 4.93
CA LEU A 126 9.90 -11.99 3.60
C LEU A 126 9.28 -13.38 3.38
N ASP A 127 9.96 -14.45 3.81
CA ASP A 127 9.44 -15.83 3.74
C ASP A 127 8.19 -16.00 4.60
N ALA A 128 8.20 -15.46 5.83
CA ALA A 128 7.05 -15.51 6.72
C ALA A 128 5.85 -14.74 6.15
N ALA A 129 6.08 -13.56 5.56
CA ALA A 129 5.02 -12.79 4.90
C ALA A 129 4.44 -13.53 3.68
N GLU A 130 5.27 -14.20 2.87
CA GLU A 130 4.78 -14.97 1.73
C GLU A 130 3.99 -16.20 2.17
N ALA A 131 4.49 -16.91 3.18
CA ALA A 131 3.81 -18.04 3.79
C ALA A 131 2.45 -17.65 4.37
N ALA A 132 2.37 -16.51 5.06
CA ALA A 132 1.12 -15.96 5.56
C ALA A 132 0.17 -15.58 4.41
N SER A 133 0.66 -14.89 3.39
CA SER A 133 -0.13 -14.52 2.20
C SER A 133 -0.76 -15.73 1.52
N ASN A 134 -0.04 -16.85 1.43
CA ASN A 134 -0.54 -18.10 0.84
C ASN A 134 -1.60 -18.83 1.69
N ARG A 135 -1.84 -18.39 2.94
CA ARG A 135 -2.97 -18.87 3.77
C ARG A 135 -4.10 -17.85 3.83
N THR A 136 -3.79 -16.57 3.77
CA THR A 136 -4.78 -15.49 3.83
C THR A 136 -5.76 -15.54 2.66
N ARG A 137 -7.07 -15.54 2.95
CA ARG A 137 -8.14 -15.36 1.97
C ARG A 137 -8.09 -13.95 1.38
N ALA A 138 -8.08 -13.88 0.06
CA ALA A 138 -8.15 -12.63 -0.68
C ALA A 138 -9.53 -11.95 -0.53
N ALA A 139 -9.52 -10.62 -0.44
CA ALA A 139 -10.72 -9.78 -0.49
C ALA A 139 -11.12 -9.44 -1.92
N ILE A 140 -10.14 -9.19 -2.80
CA ILE A 140 -10.38 -8.59 -4.13
C ILE A 140 -10.15 -9.54 -5.30
N ARG A 141 -9.95 -10.84 -5.05
CA ARG A 141 -9.58 -11.81 -6.08
C ARG A 141 -10.73 -12.73 -6.40
N LEU A 142 -10.85 -13.04 -7.69
CA LEU A 142 -11.82 -13.97 -8.23
C LEU A 142 -11.12 -15.15 -8.93
N PRO A 143 -11.72 -16.36 -8.92
CA PRO A 143 -12.98 -16.73 -8.24
C PRO A 143 -12.87 -16.62 -6.71
N LEU A 144 -13.98 -16.63 -5.97
CA LEU A 144 -13.91 -16.58 -4.51
C LEU A 144 -13.10 -17.75 -3.93
N GLY A 145 -12.40 -17.49 -2.82
CA GLY A 145 -11.53 -18.47 -2.15
C GLY A 145 -10.07 -18.46 -2.63
N GLN A 146 -9.68 -17.53 -3.51
CA GLN A 146 -8.26 -17.32 -3.83
C GLN A 146 -7.47 -16.81 -2.62
N ARG A 147 -6.16 -17.07 -2.65
CA ARG A 147 -5.22 -16.59 -1.65
C ARG A 147 -4.70 -15.19 -2.00
N ALA A 148 -4.44 -14.40 -0.98
CA ALA A 148 -3.88 -13.08 -1.13
C ALA A 148 -2.50 -13.15 -1.82
N LYS A 149 -2.19 -12.12 -2.62
CA LYS A 149 -0.90 -11.99 -3.30
C LYS A 149 -0.34 -10.60 -3.04
N MET A 150 0.84 -10.57 -2.43
CA MET A 150 1.44 -9.36 -1.89
C MET A 150 2.76 -9.02 -2.58
N ALA A 151 3.10 -7.73 -2.57
CA ALA A 151 4.47 -7.27 -2.60
C ALA A 151 4.87 -6.93 -1.16
N MET A 152 6.13 -7.22 -0.81
CA MET A 152 6.67 -6.97 0.52
C MET A 152 8.04 -6.31 0.42
N ALA A 153 8.29 -5.33 1.27
CA ALA A 153 9.55 -4.62 1.34
C ALA A 153 10.04 -4.55 2.79
N VAL A 154 11.33 -4.77 2.98
CA VAL A 154 12.01 -4.54 4.25
C VAL A 154 13.03 -3.42 4.06
N THR A 155 13.01 -2.43 4.95
CA THR A 155 13.96 -1.31 4.92
C THR A 155 14.66 -1.15 6.27
N ASP A 156 15.88 -0.61 6.26
CA ASP A 156 16.57 -0.18 7.48
C ASP A 156 16.08 1.19 7.98
N LEU A 157 16.73 1.72 9.02
CA LEU A 157 16.43 3.04 9.62
C LEU A 157 16.70 4.23 8.70
N GLU A 158 17.59 4.08 7.71
CA GLU A 158 17.88 5.11 6.71
C GLU A 158 16.94 5.01 5.50
N GLY A 159 16.05 4.02 5.49
CA GLY A 159 15.11 3.77 4.40
C GLY A 159 15.74 3.03 3.20
N ASN A 160 16.95 2.46 3.36
CA ASN A 160 17.56 1.61 2.34
C ASN A 160 16.74 0.31 2.22
N ILE A 161 16.46 -0.11 1.00
CA ILE A 161 15.74 -1.36 0.74
C ILE A 161 16.70 -2.53 0.96
N LEU A 162 16.42 -3.36 1.95
CA LEU A 162 17.19 -4.56 2.26
C LEU A 162 16.66 -5.80 1.54
N GLY A 163 15.41 -5.74 1.08
CA GLY A 163 14.77 -6.74 0.24
C GLY A 163 13.41 -6.25 -0.26
N LEU A 164 13.06 -6.60 -1.50
CA LEU A 164 11.77 -6.30 -2.12
C LEU A 164 11.30 -7.55 -2.88
N ARG A 165 10.26 -8.19 -2.38
CA ARG A 165 9.69 -9.41 -2.97
C ARG A 165 8.33 -9.14 -3.58
N ARG A 166 8.08 -9.72 -4.74
CA ARG A 166 6.78 -9.68 -5.41
C ARG A 166 6.24 -11.07 -5.68
N MET A 167 5.13 -11.44 -5.05
CA MET A 167 4.42 -12.66 -5.40
C MET A 167 3.84 -12.55 -6.82
N ARG A 168 3.83 -13.66 -7.57
CA ARG A 168 3.06 -13.74 -8.82
C ARG A 168 1.60 -13.33 -8.55
N ASP A 169 1.03 -12.58 -9.48
CA ASP A 169 -0.34 -12.03 -9.41
C ASP A 169 -0.60 -10.95 -8.32
N SER A 170 0.44 -10.50 -7.58
CA SER A 170 0.28 -9.29 -6.75
C SER A 170 0.18 -8.03 -7.62
N THR A 171 -0.47 -7.00 -7.12
CA THR A 171 -0.62 -5.73 -7.83
C THR A 171 0.73 -5.05 -8.04
N VAL A 172 1.03 -4.58 -9.25
CA VAL A 172 2.35 -3.99 -9.58
C VAL A 172 2.59 -2.67 -8.85
N PHE A 173 1.53 -1.87 -8.63
CA PHE A 173 1.64 -0.65 -7.84
C PHE A 173 2.08 -0.89 -6.40
N SER A 174 1.89 -2.11 -5.89
CA SER A 174 2.25 -2.46 -4.52
C SER A 174 3.74 -2.47 -4.26
N LEU A 175 4.58 -2.45 -5.30
CA LEU A 175 6.02 -2.33 -5.18
C LEU A 175 6.41 -1.02 -4.48
N ASP A 176 5.91 0.11 -4.98
CA ASP A 176 6.19 1.43 -4.39
C ASP A 176 5.48 1.60 -3.05
N VAL A 177 4.25 1.09 -2.94
CA VAL A 177 3.46 1.16 -1.70
C VAL A 177 4.12 0.38 -0.57
N ALA A 178 4.61 -0.83 -0.82
CA ALA A 178 5.28 -1.63 0.21
C ALA A 178 6.55 -0.93 0.72
N VAL A 179 7.33 -0.34 -0.18
CA VAL A 179 8.54 0.42 0.19
C VAL A 179 8.18 1.67 0.99
N ALA A 180 7.20 2.46 0.55
CA ALA A 180 6.76 3.65 1.28
C ALA A 180 6.22 3.29 2.68
N LYS A 181 5.40 2.24 2.79
CA LYS A 181 4.92 1.71 4.07
C LYS A 181 6.06 1.34 5.02
N ALA A 182 7.06 0.61 4.53
CA ALA A 182 8.23 0.22 5.32
C ALA A 182 9.02 1.43 5.85
N ARG A 183 9.22 2.44 5.02
CA ARG A 183 9.89 3.69 5.40
C ARG A 183 9.07 4.53 6.37
N ASN A 184 7.76 4.65 6.15
CA ASN A 184 6.90 5.44 7.04
C ASN A 184 7.03 4.97 8.48
N VAL A 185 6.91 3.66 8.72
CA VAL A 185 6.95 3.13 10.09
C VAL A 185 8.31 3.29 10.77
N THR A 186 9.42 3.44 10.05
CA THR A 186 10.72 3.78 10.67
C THR A 186 10.76 5.22 11.14
N TYR A 187 10.34 6.17 10.30
CA TYR A 187 10.28 7.59 10.67
C TYR A 187 9.32 7.82 11.83
N PHE A 188 8.06 7.41 11.67
CA PHE A 188 6.99 7.71 12.63
C PHE A 188 7.13 7.01 13.98
N SER A 189 7.83 5.86 14.01
CA SER A 189 8.14 5.16 15.26
C SER A 189 9.50 5.55 15.85
N GLY A 190 10.26 6.40 15.16
CA GLY A 190 11.58 6.84 15.59
C GLY A 190 11.51 7.90 16.69
N ALA A 191 12.52 7.97 17.54
CA ALA A 191 12.61 9.01 18.57
C ALA A 191 12.85 10.42 17.99
N GLY A 192 13.30 10.51 16.74
CA GLY A 192 13.59 11.77 16.03
C GLY A 192 12.46 12.30 15.16
N VAL A 193 11.26 11.70 15.21
CA VAL A 193 10.09 12.18 14.48
C VAL A 193 9.74 13.62 14.87
N ASP A 194 9.36 14.44 13.90
CA ASP A 194 8.99 15.83 14.16
C ASP A 194 7.75 15.89 15.07
N VAL A 195 7.69 16.85 15.99
CA VAL A 195 6.57 16.99 16.93
C VAL A 195 5.24 17.26 16.23
N ALA A 196 5.25 17.93 15.07
CA ALA A 196 4.05 18.19 14.27
C ALA A 196 3.56 16.96 13.51
N ASP A 197 4.37 15.91 13.43
CA ASP A 197 4.05 14.64 12.79
C ASP A 197 3.68 13.55 13.83
N GLN A 198 3.70 13.91 15.12
CA GLN A 198 3.31 13.05 16.23
C GLN A 198 1.86 13.28 16.64
N ILE A 199 1.21 12.22 17.11
CA ILE A 199 -0.07 12.34 17.78
C ILE A 199 0.17 13.05 19.13
N PRO A 200 -0.50 14.19 19.41
CA PRO A 200 -0.25 14.94 20.63
C PRO A 200 -0.50 14.11 21.90
N GLY A 201 0.44 14.19 22.84
CA GLY A 201 0.38 13.51 24.13
C GLY A 201 0.95 12.09 24.15
N LEU A 202 1.37 11.55 23.01
CA LEU A 202 2.11 10.29 22.95
C LEU A 202 3.62 10.53 23.12
N PRO A 203 4.36 9.59 23.77
CA PRO A 203 5.82 9.66 23.83
C PRO A 203 6.47 9.55 22.45
N ALA A 204 7.58 10.27 22.24
CA ALA A 204 8.45 10.02 21.10
C ALA A 204 8.97 8.57 21.14
N GLY A 205 9.02 7.90 19.99
CA GLY A 205 9.34 6.47 19.92
C GLY A 205 8.15 5.53 20.13
N THR A 206 6.92 6.05 20.24
CA THR A 206 5.72 5.21 20.19
C THR A 206 5.67 4.49 18.84
N ALA A 207 5.51 3.16 18.86
CA ALA A 207 5.46 2.36 17.65
C ALA A 207 4.13 2.58 16.92
N TYR A 208 4.20 3.07 15.68
CA TYR A 208 3.06 3.30 14.79
C TYR A 208 3.06 2.31 13.63
N THR A 209 1.88 1.90 13.17
CA THR A 209 1.72 1.31 11.83
C THR A 209 1.08 2.32 10.89
N ASN A 210 1.09 2.06 9.58
CA ASN A 210 0.34 2.91 8.64
C ASN A 210 -1.18 2.87 8.90
N ARG A 211 -1.70 1.88 9.65
CA ARG A 211 -3.07 1.95 10.18
C ARG A 211 -3.23 3.05 11.22
N THR A 212 -2.30 3.17 12.17
CA THR A 212 -2.32 4.24 13.16
C THR A 212 -2.25 5.61 12.49
N ILE A 213 -1.32 5.77 11.53
CA ILE A 213 -1.11 7.01 10.78
C ILE A 213 -2.38 7.37 10.01
N GLY A 214 -2.89 6.43 9.20
CA GLY A 214 -4.08 6.63 8.38
C GLY A 214 -5.35 6.90 9.19
N PHE A 215 -5.57 6.18 10.29
CA PHE A 215 -6.73 6.40 11.16
C PHE A 215 -6.70 7.79 11.82
N SER A 216 -5.50 8.23 12.21
CA SER A 216 -5.31 9.52 12.87
C SER A 216 -5.31 10.71 11.91
N SER A 217 -5.21 10.48 10.61
CA SER A 217 -5.19 11.53 9.58
C SER A 217 -6.54 11.78 8.92
N GLN A 218 -7.59 11.07 9.36
CA GLN A 218 -8.92 11.15 8.77
C GLN A 218 -9.55 12.54 8.99
N PRO A 219 -10.40 13.01 8.05
CA PRO A 219 -11.11 14.29 8.19
C PRO A 219 -12.16 14.29 9.31
N PHE A 220 -12.52 13.12 9.84
CA PHE A 220 -13.41 12.93 10.97
C PHE A 220 -12.79 11.94 11.96
N PHE A 221 -12.84 12.25 13.25
CA PHE A 221 -12.28 11.42 14.31
C PHE A 221 -13.24 11.26 15.52
N PRO A 222 -13.59 10.03 15.91
CA PRO A 222 -13.18 8.76 15.28
C PRO A 222 -13.77 8.60 13.87
N SER A 223 -13.00 7.95 12.99
CA SER A 223 -13.40 7.72 11.59
C SER A 223 -14.75 6.99 11.50
N GLY A 224 -15.63 7.45 10.61
CA GLY A 224 -16.95 6.87 10.37
C GLY A 224 -18.09 7.52 11.17
N ILE A 225 -17.81 8.50 12.02
CA ILE A 225 -18.81 9.35 12.67
C ILE A 225 -18.78 10.73 11.98
N ASN A 226 -19.91 11.13 11.41
CA ASN A 226 -20.03 12.44 10.76
C ASN A 226 -20.03 13.57 11.80
N ASP A 227 -19.65 14.78 11.35
CA ASP A 227 -19.71 16.02 12.13
C ASP A 227 -18.84 16.03 13.40
N THR A 228 -17.76 15.23 13.44
CA THR A 228 -16.71 15.28 14.47
C THR A 228 -15.49 16.07 14.00
N ASP A 229 -14.67 16.52 14.94
CA ASP A 229 -13.38 17.15 14.62
C ASP A 229 -12.45 16.19 13.83
N PRO A 230 -11.50 16.71 13.04
CA PRO A 230 -10.50 15.89 12.35
C PRO A 230 -9.57 15.14 13.30
N GLY A 231 -8.92 14.10 12.77
CA GLY A 231 -7.94 13.34 13.54
C GLY A 231 -6.67 14.14 13.86
N PRO A 232 -5.90 13.72 14.87
CA PRO A 232 -4.73 14.46 15.36
C PRO A 232 -3.61 14.62 14.33
N LEU A 233 -3.59 13.80 13.27
CA LEU A 233 -2.63 13.88 12.16
C LEU A 233 -3.30 14.42 10.88
N ARG A 234 -4.41 15.14 10.97
CA ARG A 234 -5.04 15.73 9.78
C ARG A 234 -4.10 16.72 9.08
N GLU A 235 -3.39 17.54 9.85
CA GLU A 235 -2.41 18.50 9.31
C GLU A 235 -1.27 17.78 8.57
N LEU A 236 -0.84 16.60 9.05
CA LEU A 236 0.16 15.77 8.36
C LEU A 236 -0.31 15.37 6.95
N PHE A 237 -1.57 14.95 6.80
CA PHE A 237 -2.13 14.60 5.49
C PHE A 237 -2.17 15.82 4.57
N GLU A 238 -2.62 16.97 5.06
CA GLU A 238 -2.68 18.20 4.27
C GLU A 238 -1.27 18.69 3.86
N PHE A 239 -0.28 18.49 4.74
CA PHE A 239 1.11 18.75 4.44
C PHE A 239 1.65 17.82 3.34
N ASP A 240 1.40 16.51 3.42
CA ASP A 240 1.84 15.52 2.42
C ASP A 240 1.17 15.79 1.05
N GLU A 241 -0.12 16.13 1.03
CA GLU A 241 -0.84 16.52 -0.20
C GLU A 241 -0.21 17.75 -0.87
N ALA A 242 0.20 18.75 -0.08
CA ALA A 242 0.88 19.94 -0.59
C ALA A 242 2.37 19.71 -0.94
N ASN A 243 2.99 18.67 -0.38
CA ASN A 243 4.41 18.36 -0.52
C ASN A 243 4.60 16.88 -0.91
N PRO A 244 4.16 16.48 -2.12
CA PRO A 244 4.25 15.09 -2.54
C PRO A 244 5.70 14.60 -2.53
N CYS A 245 5.87 13.30 -2.28
CA CYS A 245 7.16 12.63 -2.15
C CYS A 245 7.97 12.99 -0.89
N THR A 246 7.44 13.81 0.02
CA THR A 246 8.02 13.96 1.36
C THR A 246 7.62 12.79 2.26
N GLN A 247 8.20 12.73 3.45
CA GLN A 247 7.79 11.78 4.47
C GLN A 247 7.40 12.57 5.72
N GLY A 248 6.33 13.35 5.56
CA GLY A 248 5.99 14.39 6.51
C GLY A 248 7.10 15.44 6.58
N ARG A 249 7.45 15.85 7.79
CA ARG A 249 8.50 16.82 8.10
C ARG A 249 9.85 16.16 8.40
N GLU A 250 10.03 14.89 8.01
CA GLU A 250 11.35 14.26 8.04
C GLU A 250 12.37 15.07 7.22
N PRO A 251 13.58 15.34 7.74
CA PRO A 251 14.63 16.00 6.98
C PRO A 251 14.90 15.31 5.64
N ALA A 252 15.03 16.13 4.59
CA ALA A 252 15.17 15.65 3.23
C ALA A 252 16.31 14.62 3.08
N ASN A 253 15.99 13.46 2.51
CA ASN A 253 16.95 12.39 2.25
C ASN A 253 16.62 11.64 0.95
N ALA A 254 17.51 10.74 0.51
CA ALA A 254 17.38 10.03 -0.76
C ALA A 254 16.25 8.98 -0.78
N ASN A 255 15.74 8.62 0.39
CA ASN A 255 14.82 7.51 0.59
C ASN A 255 13.39 7.98 0.94
N GLN A 256 13.03 9.24 0.69
CA GLN A 256 11.66 9.72 0.85
C GLN A 256 10.81 9.48 -0.40
N ASN A 257 9.61 8.95 -0.22
CA ASN A 257 8.72 8.62 -1.33
C ASN A 257 7.22 8.72 -0.99
N GLY A 258 6.84 9.62 -0.06
CA GLY A 258 5.44 9.85 0.31
C GLY A 258 5.00 9.11 1.57
N ILE A 259 3.84 9.48 2.09
CA ILE A 259 3.16 8.75 3.17
C ILE A 259 2.02 7.88 2.60
N VAL A 260 1.98 6.63 3.04
CA VAL A 260 0.86 5.72 2.80
C VAL A 260 -0.11 5.78 3.98
N PHE A 261 -1.30 6.32 3.78
CA PHE A 261 -2.30 6.47 4.85
C PHE A 261 -3.22 5.24 5.02
N PHE A 262 -2.74 4.04 4.67
CA PHE A 262 -3.53 2.82 4.82
C PHE A 262 -2.70 1.62 5.35
N PRO A 263 -3.38 0.66 6.01
CA PRO A 263 -2.75 -0.46 6.75
C PRO A 263 -1.82 -1.36 5.93
N GLY A 264 -1.03 -2.22 6.59
CA GLY A 264 -0.11 -3.16 5.95
C GLY A 264 1.37 -2.96 6.26
N SER A 265 1.71 -2.55 7.49
CA SER A 265 3.10 -2.27 7.84
C SER A 265 3.38 -2.40 9.31
N SER A 266 4.65 -2.59 9.65
CA SER A 266 5.11 -2.63 11.04
C SER A 266 6.54 -2.13 11.16
N PRO A 267 6.85 -1.33 12.19
CA PRO A 267 8.23 -1.13 12.60
C PRO A 267 8.81 -2.47 13.11
N LEU A 268 10.10 -2.68 12.87
CA LEU A 268 10.83 -3.90 13.21
C LEU A 268 11.81 -3.60 14.35
N TYR A 269 11.80 -4.42 15.38
CA TYR A 269 12.63 -4.26 16.57
C TYR A 269 13.51 -5.50 16.80
N LYS A 270 14.75 -5.29 17.26
CA LYS A 270 15.65 -6.37 17.71
C LYS A 270 16.15 -6.09 19.11
N GLU A 271 16.50 -7.15 19.82
CA GLU A 271 17.14 -7.04 21.13
C GLU A 271 18.58 -6.52 20.96
N ASP A 272 18.94 -5.50 21.74
CA ASP A 272 20.29 -5.00 21.88
C ASP A 272 21.11 -5.87 22.86
N GLY A 273 22.41 -5.59 23.01
CA GLY A 273 23.27 -6.33 23.94
C GLY A 273 22.91 -6.19 25.43
N ALA A 274 21.95 -5.33 25.77
CA ALA A 274 21.45 -5.09 27.13
C ALA A 274 20.06 -5.68 27.37
N GLY A 275 19.47 -6.36 26.39
CA GLY A 275 18.14 -6.98 26.50
C GLY A 275 16.98 -6.03 26.16
N ASN A 276 17.25 -4.83 25.65
CA ASN A 276 16.19 -3.90 25.23
C ASN A 276 15.86 -4.12 23.76
N ARG A 277 14.57 -4.08 23.41
CA ARG A 277 14.17 -4.06 22.00
C ARG A 277 14.27 -2.65 21.43
N VAL A 278 15.12 -2.48 20.43
CA VAL A 278 15.34 -1.20 19.73
C VAL A 278 14.86 -1.30 18.29
N LEU A 279 14.39 -0.18 17.74
CA LEU A 279 13.93 -0.08 16.35
C LEU A 279 15.13 -0.30 15.41
N VAL A 280 14.98 -1.17 14.40
CA VAL A 280 16.05 -1.51 13.45
C VAL A 280 15.65 -1.40 11.98
N GLY A 281 14.38 -1.10 11.70
CA GLY A 281 13.86 -1.04 10.34
C GLY A 281 12.35 -1.11 10.27
N GLY A 282 11.82 -1.37 9.08
CA GLY A 282 10.39 -1.43 8.81
C GLY A 282 10.04 -2.50 7.78
N LEU A 283 8.84 -3.07 7.93
CA LEU A 283 8.20 -3.95 6.97
C LEU A 283 6.98 -3.24 6.38
N GLY A 284 6.84 -3.29 5.06
CA GLY A 284 5.62 -2.93 4.34
C GLY A 284 5.12 -4.09 3.48
N VAL A 285 3.81 -4.30 3.49
CA VAL A 285 3.09 -5.35 2.76
C VAL A 285 1.92 -4.68 2.02
N SER A 286 1.72 -5.01 0.76
CA SER A 286 0.62 -4.47 -0.04
C SER A 286 0.24 -5.43 -1.17
N GLY A 287 -1.04 -5.64 -1.40
CA GLY A 287 -1.49 -6.33 -2.62
C GLY A 287 -2.90 -6.90 -2.62
N ASP A 288 -3.62 -6.79 -1.52
CA ASP A 288 -5.01 -7.23 -1.40
C ASP A 288 -5.83 -6.24 -0.56
N GLY A 289 -6.90 -6.69 0.11
CA GLY A 289 -7.62 -5.85 1.08
C GLY A 289 -6.73 -5.39 2.24
N VAL A 290 -7.01 -4.22 2.81
CA VAL A 290 -6.12 -3.61 3.83
C VAL A 290 -6.07 -4.39 5.14
N GLU A 291 -7.13 -5.10 5.51
CA GLU A 291 -7.10 -6.05 6.63
C GLU A 291 -6.23 -7.29 6.31
N GLN A 292 -6.20 -7.75 5.05
CA GLN A 292 -5.29 -8.81 4.63
C GLN A 292 -3.84 -8.36 4.67
N ASP A 293 -3.55 -7.12 4.22
CA ASP A 293 -2.21 -6.53 4.32
C ASP A 293 -1.72 -6.58 5.77
N ASP A 294 -2.53 -6.08 6.72
CA ASP A 294 -2.23 -6.09 8.16
C ASP A 294 -2.06 -7.49 8.73
N TYR A 295 -2.95 -8.42 8.38
CA TYR A 295 -2.87 -9.79 8.87
C TYR A 295 -1.56 -10.45 8.44
N VAL A 296 -1.18 -10.30 7.16
CA VAL A 296 0.09 -10.80 6.65
C VAL A 296 1.27 -10.14 7.34
N THR A 297 1.26 -8.81 7.51
CA THR A 297 2.30 -8.09 8.25
C THR A 297 2.47 -8.63 9.67
N ALA A 298 1.38 -8.79 10.42
CA ALA A 298 1.43 -9.24 11.81
C ALA A 298 1.99 -10.66 11.96
N GLN A 299 1.73 -11.55 10.99
CA GLN A 299 2.31 -12.90 10.97
C GLN A 299 3.80 -12.90 10.60
N ALA A 300 4.26 -11.93 9.82
CA ALA A 300 5.62 -11.89 9.28
C ALA A 300 6.69 -11.41 10.27
N ILE A 301 6.27 -10.66 11.30
CA ILE A 301 7.17 -9.98 12.23
C ILE A 301 7.42 -10.77 13.52
N ASP A 302 7.20 -12.09 13.51
CA ASP A 302 7.44 -12.88 14.71
C ASP A 302 8.92 -12.81 15.13
N GLY A 303 9.18 -12.48 16.39
CA GLY A 303 10.52 -12.17 16.89
C GLY A 303 10.95 -10.71 16.68
N TYR A 304 10.29 -9.95 15.80
CA TYR A 304 10.65 -8.55 15.44
C TYR A 304 9.64 -7.51 15.90
N GLN A 305 8.67 -7.88 16.74
CA GLN A 305 7.60 -6.97 17.15
C GLN A 305 8.11 -5.86 18.08
N ALA A 306 7.47 -4.68 18.00
CA ALA A 306 7.62 -3.64 19.01
C ALA A 306 7.25 -4.16 20.43
N PRO A 307 7.94 -3.73 21.50
CA PRO A 307 7.47 -3.90 22.87
C PRO A 307 6.02 -3.48 23.01
N SER A 308 5.21 -4.26 23.74
CA SER A 308 3.76 -4.04 23.77
C SER A 308 3.39 -2.69 24.37
N ASP A 309 4.12 -2.22 25.38
CA ASP A 309 3.89 -0.99 26.13
C ASP A 309 4.15 0.30 25.32
N ILE A 310 4.91 0.22 24.23
CA ILE A 310 5.15 1.37 23.34
C ILE A 310 4.29 1.35 22.09
N ARG A 311 3.41 0.36 21.88
CA ARG A 311 2.53 0.32 20.71
C ARG A 311 1.45 1.37 20.80
N ALA A 312 1.10 1.97 19.65
CA ALA A 312 0.02 2.95 19.56
C ALA A 312 -1.29 2.46 20.20
N ASP A 313 -1.60 1.16 20.07
CA ASP A 313 -2.82 0.57 20.64
C ASP A 313 -2.85 0.50 22.17
N GLN A 314 -1.79 0.90 22.87
CA GLN A 314 -1.81 1.11 24.32
C GLN A 314 -2.30 2.50 24.71
N TYR A 315 -2.36 3.43 23.76
CA TYR A 315 -2.70 4.82 24.00
C TYR A 315 -4.13 5.14 23.57
N VAL A 316 -4.68 6.17 24.20
CA VAL A 316 -6.02 6.71 23.92
C VAL A 316 -5.84 8.18 23.57
N PHE A 317 -6.45 8.61 22.47
CA PHE A 317 -6.55 10.01 22.08
C PHE A 317 -8.02 10.43 22.15
N GLY A 318 -8.33 11.45 22.95
CA GLY A 318 -9.72 11.72 23.35
C GLY A 318 -10.30 10.51 24.08
N ASP A 319 -11.38 9.94 23.55
CA ASP A 319 -12.04 8.72 24.06
C ASP A 319 -11.77 7.49 23.17
N VAL A 320 -10.81 7.58 22.24
CA VAL A 320 -10.57 6.57 21.21
C VAL A 320 -9.23 5.90 21.41
N ARG A 321 -9.23 4.56 21.58
CA ARG A 321 -8.00 3.77 21.54
C ARG A 321 -7.46 3.77 20.11
N LEU A 322 -6.20 4.14 19.94
CA LEU A 322 -5.57 4.15 18.63
C LEU A 322 -5.44 2.71 18.09
N PRO A 323 -5.59 2.48 16.78
CA PRO A 323 -5.39 1.16 16.20
C PRO A 323 -3.92 0.87 15.93
N TYR A 324 -3.51 -0.39 16.01
CA TYR A 324 -2.19 -0.88 15.58
C TYR A 324 -2.33 -1.89 14.42
N PHE A 325 -3.09 -2.96 14.63
CA PHE A 325 -3.53 -3.87 13.57
C PHE A 325 -5.04 -4.09 13.60
N LYS A 326 -5.63 -4.44 12.46
CA LYS A 326 -6.99 -4.99 12.37
C LYS A 326 -7.01 -6.10 11.33
N PHE A 327 -7.65 -7.21 11.69
CA PHE A 327 -7.66 -8.42 10.88
C PHE A 327 -9.04 -8.74 10.33
N PRO A 328 -9.13 -9.50 9.21
CA PRO A 328 -10.38 -10.07 8.76
C PRO A 328 -10.95 -11.00 9.83
N ARG A 329 -12.28 -11.10 9.92
CA ARG A 329 -12.94 -12.00 10.88
C ARG A 329 -12.53 -13.46 10.69
N ASN A 330 -12.49 -13.91 9.43
CA ASN A 330 -12.04 -15.25 9.03
C ASN A 330 -10.90 -15.09 8.01
N PRO A 331 -9.65 -14.93 8.46
CA PRO A 331 -8.54 -14.53 7.60
C PRO A 331 -8.04 -15.65 6.69
N GLU A 332 -8.21 -16.93 7.04
CA GLU A 332 -7.66 -18.07 6.28
C GLU A 332 -8.72 -19.00 5.66
N GLU A 333 -10.01 -18.77 5.96
CA GLU A 333 -11.14 -19.57 5.45
C GLU A 333 -11.54 -19.18 4.02
#